data_AF-A0A523UAF2-F1
#
_entry.id   AF-A0A523UAF2-F1
#
_cell.length_a   1.000
_cell.length_b   1.000
_cell.length_c   1.000
_cell.angle_alpha   90.00
_cell.angle_beta   90.00
_cell.angle_gamma   90.00
#
_symmetry.space_group_name_H-M   'P 1'
#
loop_
_entity.id
_entity.type
_entity.pdbx_description
1 polymer ?
#
loop_
_entity_poly.entity_id
_entity_poly.type
_entity_poly.pdbx_seq_one_letter_code
_entity_poly.pdbx_strand_id
1 'polypeptide(L)'
;MAVVNELCEVGDKGKEVMKDIFKDWCSSPSQQVKIPVGMLTLKNGSTVEIKSLWVDKYEVTNEKIRVFSACTGFKRLFMDDAMDGIAVEELFTEVRLRHDYPAEFVSGHDAIAYANWLGIRLPTKYEWEYVARAGSTGKYCFGDNVSMLGEYAWYEKNSGGKVHSVGQKKPNKWGLYDVHGNVTEWCYLNYKKRKAFFTKGGAHSTMLSGRDECSFWKGNSLGPKHSSELVGFRCVRGP
;
A
#
# COMPACT_ATOMS: atom_id res chain seq x y z
N MET A 1 15.02 -14.03 -2.22
CA MET A 1 14.67 -15.00 -1.14
C MET A 1 15.83 -15.87 -0.65
N ALA A 2 16.75 -16.37 -1.49
CA ALA A 2 17.89 -17.19 -1.01
C ALA A 2 18.72 -16.50 0.09
N VAL A 3 19.19 -15.27 -0.17
CA VAL A 3 19.92 -14.43 0.80
C VAL A 3 19.12 -14.16 2.08
N VAL A 4 17.79 -14.02 1.98
CA VAL A 4 16.90 -13.80 3.14
C VAL A 4 16.93 -15.02 4.05
N ASN A 5 16.79 -16.22 3.47
CA ASN A 5 16.75 -17.47 4.22
C ASN A 5 18.10 -17.74 4.88
N GLU A 6 19.20 -17.62 4.12
CA GLU A 6 20.55 -17.82 4.62
C GLU A 6 20.83 -16.95 5.84
N LEU A 7 20.50 -15.65 5.78
CA LEU A 7 20.75 -14.75 6.91
C LEU A 7 19.77 -14.96 8.07
N CYS A 8 18.50 -15.27 7.81
CA CYS A 8 17.55 -15.56 8.89
C CYS A 8 17.87 -16.87 9.64
N GLU A 9 18.52 -17.84 8.99
CA GLU A 9 18.97 -19.10 9.59
C GLU A 9 20.14 -18.92 10.57
N VAL A 10 20.92 -17.84 10.44
CA VAL A 10 22.01 -17.49 11.37
C VAL A 10 21.48 -17.01 12.74
N GLY A 11 20.17 -16.88 12.89
CA GLY A 11 19.51 -16.43 14.12
C GLY A 11 19.38 -14.91 14.19
N ASP A 12 19.22 -14.36 15.40
CA ASP A 12 18.80 -12.97 15.59
C ASP A 12 19.76 -11.94 14.97
N LYS A 13 21.07 -12.21 15.02
CA LYS A 13 22.06 -11.33 14.40
C LYS A 13 21.90 -11.26 12.87
N GLY A 14 21.62 -12.38 12.23
CA GLY A 14 21.41 -12.41 10.78
C GLY A 14 20.09 -11.76 10.37
N LYS A 15 19.04 -11.89 11.20
CA LYS A 15 17.76 -11.17 11.01
C LYS A 15 17.91 -9.65 11.10
N GLU A 16 18.73 -9.14 12.03
CA GLU A 16 19.00 -7.70 12.11
C GLU A 16 19.80 -7.20 10.90
N VAL A 17 20.81 -7.95 10.44
CA VAL A 17 21.53 -7.60 9.19
C VAL A 17 20.58 -7.58 7.99
N MET A 18 19.69 -8.58 7.88
CA MET A 18 18.67 -8.61 6.82
C MET A 18 17.73 -7.42 6.87
N LYS A 19 17.30 -7.04 8.07
CA LYS A 19 16.45 -5.88 8.29
C LYS A 19 17.11 -4.59 7.79
N ASP A 20 18.40 -4.40 8.06
CA ASP A 20 19.15 -3.23 7.60
C ASP A 20 19.27 -3.20 6.06
N ILE A 21 19.67 -4.32 5.44
CA ILE A 21 19.71 -4.46 3.97
C ILE A 21 18.33 -4.16 3.36
N PHE A 22 17.28 -4.71 3.97
CA PHE A 22 15.91 -4.55 3.50
C PHE A 22 15.40 -3.12 3.65
N LYS A 23 15.79 -2.43 4.73
CA LYS A 23 15.47 -1.02 4.96
C LYS A 23 16.17 -0.10 3.94
N ASP A 24 17.41 -0.40 3.59
CA ASP A 24 18.15 0.32 2.55
C ASP A 24 17.49 0.13 1.18
N TRP A 25 17.11 -1.11 0.84
CA TRP A 25 16.35 -1.37 -0.38
C TRP A 25 15.02 -0.61 -0.40
N CYS A 26 14.22 -0.72 0.65
CA CYS A 26 12.91 -0.07 0.76
C CYS A 26 12.99 1.46 0.71
N SER A 27 14.11 2.07 1.13
CA SER A 27 14.30 3.52 1.11
C SER A 27 15.10 4.05 -0.09
N SER A 28 15.46 3.16 -1.02
CA SER A 28 16.21 3.51 -2.23
C SER A 28 15.39 4.40 -3.17
N PRO A 29 16.04 5.18 -4.07
CA PRO A 29 15.34 6.03 -5.04
C PRO A 29 14.44 5.28 -6.03
N SER A 30 14.60 3.96 -6.18
CA SER A 30 13.69 3.15 -6.99
C SER A 30 12.39 2.83 -6.25
N GLN A 31 12.41 2.79 -4.93
CA GLN A 31 11.27 2.40 -4.08
C GLN A 31 10.52 3.61 -3.50
N GLN A 32 11.22 4.69 -3.15
CA GLN A 32 10.62 5.89 -2.57
C GLN A 32 10.90 7.15 -3.38
N VAL A 33 9.96 8.09 -3.29
CA VAL A 33 10.09 9.44 -3.82
C VAL A 33 9.91 10.46 -2.70
N LYS A 34 10.70 11.53 -2.72
CA LYS A 34 10.56 12.65 -1.78
C LYS A 34 9.49 13.60 -2.29
N ILE A 35 8.48 13.83 -1.48
CA ILE A 35 7.40 14.76 -1.75
C ILE A 35 7.66 16.07 -0.99
N PRO A 36 7.54 17.24 -1.64
CA PRO A 36 7.76 18.53 -0.98
C PRO A 36 6.65 18.85 0.02
N VAL A 37 6.91 19.85 0.87
CA VAL A 37 5.88 20.45 1.72
C VAL A 37 4.82 21.13 0.86
N GLY A 38 3.57 21.14 1.31
CA GLY A 38 2.53 21.97 0.71
C GLY A 38 1.20 21.93 1.44
N MET A 39 0.25 22.70 0.93
CA MET A 39 -1.08 22.84 1.51
C MET A 39 -2.09 21.99 0.74
N LEU A 40 -2.78 21.10 1.45
CA LEU A 40 -3.92 20.35 0.92
C LEU A 40 -5.22 21.08 1.25
N THR A 41 -5.98 21.50 0.24
CA THR A 41 -7.36 21.97 0.41
C THR A 41 -8.33 20.81 0.32
N LEU A 42 -9.03 20.54 1.42
CA LEU A 42 -10.05 19.50 1.54
C LEU A 42 -11.36 19.91 0.86
N LYS A 43 -12.24 18.95 0.61
CA LYS A 43 -13.52 19.17 -0.08
C LYS A 43 -14.43 20.19 0.63
N ASN A 44 -14.30 20.34 1.95
CA ASN A 44 -15.04 21.31 2.75
C ASN A 44 -14.38 22.70 2.80
N GLY A 45 -13.34 22.95 1.99
CA GLY A 45 -12.60 24.21 1.94
C GLY A 45 -11.53 24.40 3.03
N SER A 46 -11.50 23.56 4.06
CA SER A 46 -10.44 23.62 5.07
C SER A 46 -9.10 23.16 4.51
N THR A 47 -8.01 23.67 5.07
CA THR A 47 -6.65 23.36 4.61
C THR A 47 -5.86 22.59 5.66
N VAL A 48 -4.98 21.70 5.20
CA VAL A 48 -4.06 20.94 6.03
C VAL A 48 -2.66 21.10 5.45
N GLU A 49 -1.69 21.55 6.26
CA GLU A 49 -0.30 21.52 5.86
C GLU A 49 0.22 20.08 5.87
N ILE A 50 0.83 19.67 4.76
CA ILE A 50 1.51 18.40 4.63
C ILE A 50 3.00 18.68 4.59
N LYS A 51 3.72 18.22 5.60
CA LYS A 51 5.19 18.34 5.67
C LYS A 51 5.83 17.52 4.56
N SER A 52 7.08 17.85 4.21
CA SER A 52 7.84 17.00 3.28
C SER A 52 8.02 15.60 3.87
N LEU A 53 7.81 14.59 3.05
CA LEU A 53 7.85 13.18 3.42
C LEU A 53 8.36 12.33 2.25
N TRP A 54 9.00 11.20 2.55
CA TRP A 54 9.28 10.15 1.59
C TRP A 54 8.09 9.21 1.50
N VAL A 55 7.74 8.80 0.29
CA VAL A 55 6.55 7.98 0.03
C VAL A 55 6.93 6.82 -0.88
N ASP A 56 6.44 5.63 -0.55
CA ASP A 56 6.57 4.46 -1.42
C ASP A 56 5.87 4.74 -2.77
N LYS A 57 6.60 4.50 -3.86
CA LYS A 57 6.07 4.68 -5.22
C LYS A 57 4.95 3.70 -5.54
N TYR A 58 5.02 2.51 -4.96
CA TYR A 58 4.13 1.38 -5.19
C TYR A 58 3.46 0.96 -3.87
N GLU A 59 2.39 0.17 -3.93
CA GLU A 59 1.95 -0.57 -2.74
C GLU A 59 3.07 -1.50 -2.22
N VAL A 60 3.05 -1.82 -0.93
CA VAL A 60 3.92 -2.85 -0.36
C VAL A 60 3.58 -4.18 -1.03
N THR A 61 4.57 -4.86 -1.59
CA THR A 61 4.38 -6.07 -2.37
C THR A 61 4.45 -7.35 -1.53
N ASN A 62 4.03 -8.47 -2.13
CA ASN A 62 4.17 -9.78 -1.50
C ASN A 62 5.62 -10.16 -1.21
N GLU A 63 6.58 -9.76 -2.05
CA GLU A 63 8.00 -9.94 -1.76
C GLU A 63 8.42 -9.25 -0.45
N LYS A 64 8.01 -7.99 -0.26
CA LYS A 64 8.31 -7.22 0.95
C LYS A 64 7.73 -7.88 2.20
N ILE A 65 6.51 -8.40 2.11
CA ILE A 65 5.90 -9.10 3.25
C ILE A 65 6.59 -10.43 3.53
N ARG A 66 7.10 -11.15 2.53
CA ARG A 66 7.87 -12.39 2.78
C ARG A 66 9.16 -12.13 3.55
N VAL A 67 9.87 -11.05 3.22
CA VAL A 67 11.07 -10.67 3.97
C VAL A 67 10.71 -10.34 5.42
N PHE A 68 9.63 -9.57 5.63
CA PHE A 68 9.12 -9.26 6.96
C PHE A 68 8.74 -10.52 7.75
N SER A 69 7.97 -11.44 7.15
CA SER A 69 7.59 -12.73 7.74
C SER A 69 8.82 -13.56 8.12
N ALA A 70 9.81 -13.67 7.24
CA ALA A 70 11.02 -14.43 7.50
C ALA A 70 11.83 -13.85 8.66
N CYS A 71 11.90 -12.51 8.77
CA CYS A 71 12.67 -11.85 9.82
C CYS A 71 11.95 -11.85 11.19
N THR A 72 10.62 -11.88 11.21
CA THR A 72 9.85 -11.60 12.44
C THR A 72 8.96 -12.74 12.92
N GLY A 73 8.77 -13.78 12.09
CA GLY A 73 7.77 -14.81 12.34
C GLY A 73 6.34 -14.33 12.12
N PHE A 74 6.14 -13.14 11.52
CA PHE A 74 4.82 -12.63 11.18
C PHE A 74 4.08 -13.57 10.23
N LYS A 75 2.83 -13.87 10.58
CA LYS A 75 1.90 -14.73 9.83
C LYS A 75 0.69 -13.93 9.37
N ARG A 76 0.39 -13.94 8.07
CA ARG A 76 -0.77 -13.26 7.48
C ARG A 76 -1.99 -14.18 7.60
N LEU A 77 -3.07 -13.67 8.20
CA LEU A 77 -4.27 -14.43 8.62
C LEU A 77 -4.90 -15.32 7.52
N PHE A 78 -4.84 -14.93 6.25
CA PHE A 78 -5.45 -15.71 5.16
C PHE A 78 -4.59 -16.84 4.61
N MET A 79 -3.27 -16.79 4.83
CA MET A 79 -2.41 -17.83 4.28
C MET A 79 -2.50 -19.08 5.14
N ASP A 80 -2.38 -18.94 6.47
CA ASP A 80 -2.21 -20.10 7.37
C ASP A 80 -3.48 -20.95 7.54
N ASP A 81 -4.69 -20.36 7.59
CA ASP A 81 -5.94 -21.14 7.71
C ASP A 81 -6.28 -21.92 6.42
N ALA A 82 -5.81 -21.45 5.25
CA ALA A 82 -5.88 -22.20 4.00
C ALA A 82 -4.77 -23.28 3.90
N MET A 83 -3.68 -23.16 4.68
CA MET A 83 -2.59 -24.14 4.74
C MET A 83 -2.93 -25.38 5.58
N ASP A 84 -3.97 -25.31 6.42
CA ASP A 84 -4.40 -26.43 7.28
C ASP A 84 -5.41 -27.39 6.60
N GLY A 85 -5.77 -27.19 5.32
CA GLY A 85 -6.80 -28.04 4.70
C GLY A 85 -6.96 -28.08 3.18
N ILE A 86 -6.15 -27.38 2.37
CA ILE A 86 -6.21 -27.42 0.90
C ILE A 86 -4.84 -27.78 0.35
N ALA A 87 -4.78 -28.58 -0.74
CA ALA A 87 -3.56 -28.98 -1.43
C ALA A 87 -2.62 -27.77 -1.65
N VAL A 88 -1.64 -27.68 -0.76
CA VAL A 88 -0.83 -26.50 -0.48
C VAL A 88 0.04 -26.11 -1.68
N GLU A 89 0.41 -27.05 -2.55
CA GLU A 89 1.41 -26.79 -3.60
C GLU A 89 0.95 -25.83 -4.71
N GLU A 90 -0.30 -25.87 -5.17
CA GLU A 90 -0.75 -25.03 -6.29
C GLU A 90 -0.98 -23.57 -5.88
N LEU A 91 -1.66 -23.34 -4.75
CA LEU A 91 -1.87 -21.99 -4.21
C LEU A 91 -0.56 -21.35 -3.72
N PHE A 92 0.33 -22.16 -3.12
CA PHE A 92 1.64 -21.70 -2.67
C PHE A 92 2.55 -21.35 -3.85
N THR A 93 2.42 -22.03 -4.99
CA THR A 93 3.16 -21.68 -6.22
C THR A 93 2.64 -20.39 -6.84
N GLU A 94 1.32 -20.22 -7.00
CA GLU A 94 0.77 -18.97 -7.54
C GLU A 94 1.07 -17.74 -6.68
N VAL A 95 0.89 -17.84 -5.36
CA VAL A 95 1.25 -16.73 -4.47
C VAL A 95 2.75 -16.50 -4.55
N ARG A 96 3.60 -17.54 -4.47
CA ARG A 96 5.06 -17.41 -4.63
C ARG A 96 5.47 -16.69 -5.91
N LEU A 97 4.79 -16.96 -7.02
CA LEU A 97 5.08 -16.35 -8.32
C LEU A 97 4.72 -14.86 -8.40
N ARG A 98 3.81 -14.36 -7.55
CA ARG A 98 3.32 -12.96 -7.56
C ARG A 98 4.12 -12.03 -6.63
N HIS A 99 5.45 -12.04 -6.73
CA HIS A 99 6.37 -11.24 -5.89
C HIS A 99 6.10 -9.73 -5.94
N ASP A 100 5.81 -9.23 -7.14
CA ASP A 100 5.62 -7.83 -7.50
C ASP A 100 4.15 -7.37 -7.42
N TYR A 101 3.24 -8.23 -6.95
CA TYR A 101 1.85 -7.88 -6.69
C TYR A 101 1.70 -7.21 -5.33
N PRO A 102 0.68 -6.34 -5.15
CA PRO A 102 0.40 -5.73 -3.87
C PRO A 102 0.09 -6.81 -2.81
N ALA A 103 0.51 -6.53 -1.58
CA ALA A 103 0.15 -7.33 -0.44
C ALA A 103 -1.33 -7.09 -0.08
N GLU A 104 -2.17 -8.06 -0.42
CA GLU A 104 -3.58 -8.14 -0.03
C GLU A 104 -3.77 -8.98 1.26
N PHE A 105 -4.98 -9.00 1.83
CA PHE A 105 -5.29 -9.70 3.09
C PHE A 105 -4.41 -9.28 4.28
N VAL A 106 -4.04 -8.00 4.32
CA VAL A 106 -3.29 -7.40 5.43
C VAL A 106 -4.22 -6.52 6.24
N SER A 107 -4.26 -6.75 7.55
CA SER A 107 -5.03 -5.89 8.44
C SER A 107 -4.32 -4.56 8.71
N GLY A 108 -5.06 -3.58 9.22
CA GLY A 108 -4.47 -2.32 9.67
C GLY A 108 -3.40 -2.53 10.75
N HIS A 109 -3.57 -3.53 11.62
CA HIS A 109 -2.55 -3.92 12.60
C HIS A 109 -1.30 -4.52 11.94
N ASP A 110 -1.47 -5.37 10.93
CA ASP A 110 -0.34 -5.99 10.21
C ASP A 110 0.48 -4.93 9.47
N ALA A 111 -0.21 -4.00 8.80
CA ALA A 111 0.40 -2.88 8.10
C ALA A 111 1.19 -1.97 9.07
N ILE A 112 0.66 -1.71 10.28
CA ILE A 112 1.39 -1.00 11.34
C ILE A 112 2.59 -1.82 11.84
N ALA A 113 2.45 -3.13 12.04
CA ALA A 113 3.53 -3.98 12.51
C ALA A 113 4.71 -3.98 11.54
N TYR A 114 4.42 -4.12 10.24
CA TYR A 114 5.41 -3.99 9.16
C TYR A 114 6.09 -2.61 9.19
N ALA A 115 5.29 -1.53 9.25
CA ALA A 115 5.84 -0.17 9.24
C ALA A 115 6.71 0.10 10.47
N ASN A 116 6.26 -0.28 11.66
CA ASN A 116 7.00 -0.14 12.92
C ASN A 116 8.31 -0.93 12.90
N TRP A 117 8.31 -2.14 12.35
CA TRP A 117 9.51 -2.96 12.23
C TRP A 117 10.60 -2.22 11.44
N LEU A 118 10.23 -1.55 10.35
CA LEU A 118 11.15 -0.74 9.54
C LEU A 118 11.47 0.65 10.13
N GLY A 119 10.78 1.08 11.19
CA GLY A 119 10.87 2.44 11.72
C GLY A 119 10.26 3.49 10.77
N ILE A 120 9.25 3.10 9.99
CA ILE A 120 8.45 3.96 9.12
C ILE A 120 6.98 3.94 9.58
N ARG A 121 6.08 4.58 8.85
CA ARG A 121 4.66 4.63 9.23
C ARG A 121 3.74 4.52 8.02
N LEU A 122 2.47 4.24 8.28
CA LEU A 122 1.42 4.45 7.28
C LEU A 122 1.19 5.95 7.08
N PRO A 123 0.77 6.38 5.87
CA PRO A 123 0.33 7.74 5.66
C PRO A 123 -0.94 8.02 6.48
N THR A 124 -1.11 9.27 6.92
CA THR A 124 -2.44 9.74 7.30
C THR A 124 -3.32 9.82 6.05
N LYS A 125 -4.64 9.83 6.22
CA LYS A 125 -5.56 10.00 5.08
C LYS A 125 -5.36 11.32 4.31
N TYR A 126 -4.79 12.33 4.96
CA TYR A 126 -4.50 13.63 4.37
C TYR A 126 -3.20 13.61 3.56
N GLU A 127 -2.15 13.00 4.11
CA GLU A 127 -0.90 12.77 3.37
C GLU A 127 -1.15 11.90 2.13
N TRP A 128 -1.91 10.81 2.29
CA TRP A 128 -2.28 9.94 1.18
C TRP A 128 -3.00 10.72 0.08
N GLU A 129 -3.99 11.54 0.43
CA GLU A 129 -4.74 12.34 -0.55
C GLU A 129 -3.86 13.39 -1.23
N TYR A 130 -2.96 14.04 -0.49
CA TYR A 130 -2.00 15.00 -1.03
C TYR A 130 -1.07 14.36 -2.05
N VAL A 131 -0.51 13.19 -1.74
CA VAL A 131 0.41 12.48 -2.63
C VAL A 131 -0.31 11.88 -3.83
N ALA A 132 -1.55 11.40 -3.66
CA ALA A 132 -2.37 10.90 -4.76
C ALA A 132 -2.70 12.02 -5.75
N ARG A 133 -3.04 13.22 -5.26
CA ARG A 133 -3.32 14.40 -6.08
C ARG A 133 -2.14 14.82 -6.95
N ALA A 134 -0.94 14.85 -6.39
CA ALA A 134 0.27 15.37 -7.05
C ALA A 134 0.02 16.74 -7.75
N GLY A 135 -0.67 17.64 -7.05
CA GLY A 135 -1.06 18.97 -7.54
C GLY A 135 -2.37 19.04 -8.34
N SER A 136 -3.06 17.93 -8.56
CA SER A 136 -4.39 17.94 -9.19
C SER A 136 -5.48 18.53 -8.26
N THR A 137 -6.38 19.30 -8.86
CA THR A 137 -7.59 19.85 -8.21
C THR A 137 -8.87 19.11 -8.58
N GLY A 138 -8.80 18.12 -9.48
CA GLY A 138 -9.96 17.35 -9.95
C GLY A 138 -10.36 16.20 -9.03
N LYS A 139 -10.91 15.13 -9.60
CA LYS A 139 -11.22 13.86 -8.92
C LYS A 139 -10.04 12.89 -8.90
N TYR A 140 -9.23 12.92 -9.95
CA TYR A 140 -8.08 12.03 -10.14
C TYR A 140 -6.80 12.86 -10.32
N CYS A 141 -5.64 12.21 -10.23
CA CYS A 141 -4.34 12.87 -10.44
C CYS A 141 -4.18 13.46 -11.86
N PHE A 142 -5.00 12.97 -12.80
CA PHE A 142 -5.09 13.41 -14.19
C PHE A 142 -6.29 14.33 -14.48
N GLY A 143 -7.00 14.81 -13.45
CA GLY A 143 -8.17 15.69 -13.59
C GLY A 143 -9.50 14.93 -13.46
N ASP A 144 -10.54 15.41 -14.16
CA ASP A 144 -11.92 14.90 -14.03
C ASP A 144 -12.37 13.96 -15.14
N ASN A 145 -11.54 13.77 -16.18
CA ASN A 145 -11.89 12.94 -17.32
C ASN A 145 -11.78 11.44 -17.00
N VAL A 146 -12.89 10.84 -16.54
CA VAL A 146 -12.95 9.43 -16.13
C VAL A 146 -12.57 8.44 -17.23
N SER A 147 -12.66 8.81 -18.52
CA SER A 147 -12.25 7.90 -19.61
C SER A 147 -10.76 7.57 -19.57
N MET A 148 -9.94 8.44 -18.96
CA MET A 148 -8.50 8.22 -18.78
C MET A 148 -8.17 7.24 -17.64
N LEU A 149 -9.14 6.88 -16.79
CA LEU A 149 -8.87 6.08 -15.59
C LEU A 149 -8.22 4.72 -15.90
N GLY A 150 -8.56 4.10 -17.04
CA GLY A 150 -7.95 2.83 -17.47
C GLY A 150 -6.43 2.89 -17.75
N GLU A 151 -5.88 4.09 -17.94
CA GLU A 151 -4.45 4.32 -18.10
C GLU A 151 -3.71 4.39 -16.75
N TYR A 152 -4.41 4.71 -15.66
CA TYR A 152 -3.83 4.99 -14.34
C TYR A 152 -4.24 3.97 -13.27
N ALA A 153 -5.22 3.11 -13.54
CA ALA A 153 -5.80 2.23 -12.54
C ALA A 153 -6.13 0.83 -13.07
N TRP A 154 -6.02 -0.14 -12.16
CA TRP A 154 -6.71 -1.42 -12.25
C TRP A 154 -8.02 -1.35 -11.47
N TYR A 155 -9.14 -1.51 -12.14
CA TYR A 155 -10.49 -1.42 -11.57
C TYR A 155 -11.42 -2.39 -12.30
N GLU A 156 -12.70 -2.47 -11.88
CA GLU A 156 -13.65 -3.50 -12.31
C GLU A 156 -13.61 -3.78 -13.82
N LYS A 157 -13.59 -2.74 -14.65
CA LYS A 157 -13.70 -2.88 -16.12
C LYS A 157 -12.45 -3.42 -16.81
N ASN A 158 -11.27 -3.33 -16.19
CA ASN A 158 -10.01 -3.70 -16.85
C ASN A 158 -9.13 -4.67 -16.04
N SER A 159 -9.48 -4.94 -14.78
CA SER A 159 -8.66 -5.79 -13.91
C SER A 159 -8.90 -7.29 -14.15
N GLY A 160 -10.04 -7.66 -14.73
CA GLY A 160 -10.48 -9.06 -14.78
C GLY A 160 -10.80 -9.63 -13.39
N GLY A 161 -11.17 -8.77 -12.44
CA GLY A 161 -11.57 -9.18 -11.09
C GLY A 161 -10.42 -9.55 -10.15
N LYS A 162 -9.17 -9.19 -10.48
CA LYS A 162 -7.97 -9.54 -9.69
C LYS A 162 -6.98 -8.39 -9.57
N VAL A 163 -6.14 -8.43 -8.55
CA VAL A 163 -4.94 -7.59 -8.43
C VAL A 163 -3.97 -7.82 -9.60
N HIS A 164 -3.11 -6.85 -9.86
CA HIS A 164 -2.03 -6.89 -10.85
C HIS A 164 -0.71 -6.48 -10.22
N SER A 165 0.42 -6.81 -10.87
CA SER A 165 1.72 -6.30 -10.45
C SER A 165 1.70 -4.78 -10.33
N VAL A 166 2.35 -4.27 -9.29
CA VAL A 166 2.45 -2.83 -9.05
C VAL A 166 3.19 -2.15 -10.20
N GLY A 167 2.84 -0.90 -10.47
CA GLY A 167 3.57 -0.08 -11.44
C GLY A 167 3.26 -0.33 -12.91
N GLN A 168 2.23 -1.12 -13.23
CA GLN A 168 1.87 -1.44 -14.62
C GLN A 168 0.99 -0.37 -15.31
N LYS A 169 0.49 0.61 -14.55
CA LYS A 169 -0.26 1.77 -15.05
C LYS A 169 0.58 3.04 -15.03
N LYS A 170 0.07 4.13 -15.60
CA LYS A 170 0.77 5.42 -15.58
C LYS A 170 0.85 5.95 -14.14
N PRO A 171 2.01 6.50 -13.72
CA PRO A 171 2.12 7.15 -12.44
C PRO A 171 1.46 8.54 -12.46
N ASN A 172 1.23 9.11 -11.28
CA ASN A 172 0.93 10.53 -11.16
C ASN A 172 2.18 11.40 -11.39
N LYS A 173 2.02 12.74 -11.35
CA LYS A 173 3.11 13.71 -11.59
C LYS A 173 4.29 13.61 -10.63
N TRP A 174 4.14 12.92 -9.50
CA TRP A 174 5.21 12.71 -8.52
C TRP A 174 5.79 11.28 -8.58
N GLY A 175 5.39 10.46 -9.55
CA GLY A 175 5.95 9.13 -9.72
C GLY A 175 5.36 8.06 -8.81
N LEU A 176 4.16 8.30 -8.24
CA LEU A 176 3.40 7.27 -7.52
C LEU A 176 2.48 6.53 -8.49
N TYR A 177 2.47 5.21 -8.37
CA TYR A 177 1.67 4.30 -9.17
C TYR A 177 0.47 3.79 -8.37
N ASP A 178 -0.55 3.35 -9.09
CA ASP A 178 -1.70 2.60 -8.56
C ASP A 178 -2.54 3.32 -7.48
N VAL A 179 -2.34 4.62 -7.28
CA VAL A 179 -3.11 5.45 -6.33
C VAL A 179 -4.60 5.61 -6.69
N HIS A 180 -5.06 4.98 -7.77
CA HIS A 180 -6.44 5.02 -8.28
C HIS A 180 -7.04 3.62 -8.53
N GLY A 181 -6.50 2.54 -7.94
CA GLY A 181 -7.05 1.20 -8.10
C GLY A 181 -6.11 0.13 -7.56
N ASN A 182 -6.19 -1.07 -8.13
CA ASN A 182 -5.45 -2.27 -7.72
C ASN A 182 -5.87 -2.77 -6.33
N VAL A 183 -5.45 -2.11 -5.25
CA VAL A 183 -5.97 -2.33 -3.89
C VAL A 183 -6.24 -1.01 -3.20
N THR A 184 -7.23 -0.98 -2.30
CA THR A 184 -7.38 0.14 -1.39
C THR A 184 -6.22 0.14 -0.40
N GLU A 185 -5.79 1.29 0.08
CA GLU A 185 -4.60 1.38 0.91
C GLU A 185 -4.90 1.87 2.32
N TRP A 186 -4.41 1.13 3.32
CA TRP A 186 -4.47 1.54 4.71
C TRP A 186 -3.79 2.89 4.95
N CYS A 187 -4.53 3.78 5.58
CA CYS A 187 -4.06 5.01 6.19
C CYS A 187 -4.30 4.94 7.69
N TYR A 188 -3.40 5.52 8.48
CA TYR A 188 -3.50 5.54 9.93
C TYR A 188 -3.36 6.97 10.46
N LEU A 189 -4.34 7.39 11.24
CA LEU A 189 -4.30 8.65 11.96
C LEU A 189 -4.15 8.37 13.46
N ASN A 190 -3.06 8.88 14.04
CA ASN A 190 -2.85 8.90 15.48
C ASN A 190 -2.65 10.33 15.94
N TYR A 191 -3.73 10.98 16.41
CA TYR A 191 -3.69 12.39 16.82
C TYR A 191 -4.46 12.59 18.12
N LYS A 192 -3.83 13.23 19.11
CA LYS A 192 -4.44 13.54 20.44
C LYS A 192 -5.20 12.34 21.04
N LYS A 193 -4.55 11.17 21.07
CA LYS A 193 -5.10 9.88 21.56
C LYS A 193 -6.28 9.30 20.74
N ARG A 194 -6.63 9.89 19.60
CA ARG A 194 -7.58 9.30 18.64
C ARG A 194 -6.79 8.50 17.61
N LYS A 195 -7.04 7.19 17.61
CA LYS A 195 -6.52 6.24 16.63
C LYS A 195 -7.64 5.89 15.66
N ALA A 196 -7.41 6.09 14.37
CA ALA A 196 -8.40 5.80 13.34
C ALA A 196 -7.73 5.21 12.11
N PHE A 197 -8.38 4.20 11.53
CA PHE A 197 -7.94 3.51 10.33
C PHE A 197 -8.89 3.88 9.20
N PHE A 198 -8.28 4.21 8.06
CA PHE A 198 -9.00 4.51 6.84
C PHE A 198 -8.43 3.70 5.70
N THR A 199 -9.21 3.51 4.64
CA THR A 199 -8.69 3.09 3.35
C THR A 199 -9.00 4.12 2.28
N LYS A 200 -8.14 4.19 1.25
CA LYS A 200 -8.19 5.16 0.15
C LYS A 200 -7.82 4.48 -1.18
N GLY A 201 -8.12 5.12 -2.32
CA GLY A 201 -7.59 4.76 -3.64
C GLY A 201 -8.45 3.86 -4.53
N GLY A 202 -9.40 3.11 -3.95
CA GLY A 202 -10.17 2.11 -4.69
C GLY A 202 -9.36 0.84 -4.96
N ALA A 203 -9.98 -0.17 -5.54
CA ALA A 203 -9.39 -1.51 -5.76
C ALA A 203 -9.79 -2.09 -7.12
N HIS A 204 -9.22 -3.23 -7.48
CA HIS A 204 -9.46 -3.92 -8.75
C HIS A 204 -10.93 -4.27 -9.03
N SER A 205 -11.79 -4.42 -8.01
CA SER A 205 -13.22 -4.74 -8.14
C SER A 205 -14.12 -3.51 -7.98
N THR A 206 -13.53 -2.33 -7.86
CA THR A 206 -14.27 -1.09 -7.58
C THR A 206 -15.11 -0.68 -8.78
N MET A 207 -16.43 -0.69 -8.60
CA MET A 207 -17.41 -0.29 -9.60
C MET A 207 -17.49 1.23 -9.73
N LEU A 208 -17.49 1.74 -10.96
CA LEU A 208 -17.60 3.18 -11.26
C LEU A 208 -19.05 3.65 -11.46
N SER A 209 -20.05 2.95 -10.90
CA SER A 209 -21.48 3.23 -11.08
C SER A 209 -21.94 4.55 -10.43
N GLY A 210 -21.32 5.67 -10.82
CA GLY A 210 -21.65 7.04 -10.40
C GLY A 210 -21.01 7.50 -9.09
N ARG A 211 -20.14 6.70 -8.46
CA ARG A 211 -19.63 6.99 -7.11
C ARG A 211 -18.17 7.45 -7.03
N ASP A 212 -17.48 7.67 -8.15
CA ASP A 212 -16.09 8.16 -8.19
C ASP A 212 -15.13 7.37 -7.26
N GLU A 213 -15.35 6.06 -7.11
CA GLU A 213 -14.76 5.26 -6.01
C GLU A 213 -13.23 5.13 -6.06
N CYS A 214 -12.62 5.30 -7.24
CA CYS A 214 -11.16 5.37 -7.42
C CYS A 214 -10.59 6.79 -7.23
N SER A 215 -11.42 7.80 -6.95
CA SER A 215 -10.96 9.18 -6.74
C SER A 215 -10.24 9.32 -5.40
N PHE A 216 -9.32 10.26 -5.30
CA PHE A 216 -8.59 10.49 -4.04
C PHE A 216 -9.46 11.05 -2.90
N TRP A 217 -10.69 11.49 -3.22
CA TRP A 217 -11.71 11.94 -2.27
C TRP A 217 -12.35 10.79 -1.50
N LYS A 218 -12.43 9.61 -2.11
CA LYS A 218 -13.14 8.46 -1.57
C LYS A 218 -12.27 7.67 -0.61
N GLY A 219 -12.93 7.10 0.38
CA GLY A 219 -12.29 6.28 1.39
C GLY A 219 -13.30 5.80 2.42
N ASN A 220 -12.92 4.73 3.11
CA ASN A 220 -13.76 4.08 4.12
C ASN A 220 -13.09 4.15 5.48
N SER A 221 -13.90 4.16 6.55
CA SER A 221 -13.42 3.89 7.91
C SER A 221 -13.64 2.41 8.17
N LEU A 222 -12.57 1.67 8.43
CA LEU A 222 -12.64 0.23 8.68
C LEU A 222 -12.06 -0.09 10.06
N GLY A 223 -12.51 -1.20 10.64
CA GLY A 223 -11.94 -1.72 11.87
C GLY A 223 -10.47 -2.14 11.64
N PRO A 224 -9.58 -1.98 12.62
CA PRO A 224 -8.15 -2.25 12.46
C PRO A 224 -7.80 -3.72 12.17
N LYS A 225 -8.71 -4.65 12.47
CA LYS A 225 -8.58 -6.08 12.21
C LYS A 225 -9.18 -6.51 10.86
N HIS A 226 -9.85 -5.61 10.15
CA HIS A 226 -10.39 -5.93 8.83
C HIS A 226 -9.24 -6.28 7.89
N SER A 227 -9.43 -7.28 7.03
CA SER A 227 -8.50 -7.67 5.98
C SER A 227 -9.30 -8.34 4.86
N SER A 228 -8.96 -8.05 3.61
CA SER A 228 -9.56 -8.67 2.43
C SER A 228 -8.61 -8.60 1.24
N GLU A 229 -8.97 -9.28 0.15
CA GLU A 229 -8.33 -9.22 -1.16
C GLU A 229 -8.26 -7.80 -1.73
N LEU A 230 -9.13 -6.91 -1.25
CA LEU A 230 -9.22 -5.53 -1.74
C LEU A 230 -8.28 -4.58 -1.02
N VAL A 231 -7.68 -4.97 0.10
CA VAL A 231 -6.99 -4.03 0.99
C VAL A 231 -5.51 -4.38 1.12
N GLY A 232 -4.67 -3.44 0.69
CA GLY A 232 -3.23 -3.40 0.91
C GLY A 232 -2.82 -2.10 1.59
N PHE A 233 -1.59 -1.65 1.34
CA PHE A 233 -1.06 -0.42 1.92
C PHE A 233 0.22 0.03 1.23
N ARG A 234 0.58 1.30 1.45
CA ARG A 234 1.92 1.84 1.20
C ARG A 234 2.44 2.53 2.44
N CYS A 235 3.76 2.71 2.55
CA CYS A 235 4.37 3.38 3.69
C CYS A 235 4.94 4.75 3.34
N VAL A 236 5.18 5.54 4.39
CA VAL A 236 5.86 6.83 4.32
C VAL A 236 6.92 6.95 5.41
N ARG A 237 7.94 7.76 5.13
CA ARG A 237 9.01 8.12 6.08
C ARG A 237 9.14 9.63 6.15
N GLY A 238 8.95 10.19 7.33
CA GLY A 238 8.94 11.63 7.52
C GLY A 238 8.28 12.01 8.86
N PRO A 239 8.32 13.31 9.21
CA PRO A 239 7.80 13.84 10.46
C PRO A 239 6.30 13.60 10.68
#